data_AF-A0AAP9NKP9-F1
#
_entry.id   AF-A0AAP9NKP9-F1
#
_cell.length_a   1.000
_cell.length_b   1.000
_cell.length_c   1.000
_cell.angle_alpha   90.00
_cell.angle_beta   90.00
_cell.angle_gamma   90.00
#
_symmetry.space_group_name_H-M   'P 1'
#
loop_
_entity.id
_entity.type
_entity.pdbx_description
1 polymer ?
#
loop_
_entity_poly.entity_id
_entity_poly.type
_entity_poly.pdbx_seq_one_letter_code
_entity_poly.pdbx_strand_id
1 'polypeptide(L)'
;MEWLLEKQAKKHQPTYYHFLTTIPGVGRILALTILYEVGDIRRFESVQKFVSYSRLIKCKAESAGKTYGTQGNKIGNAHLKWAFSGAAVLYLRGNPGAQKLLQRFQKRMGKAKALSALAHKLGRAVYFMLKNEKVFDEQRFLTS
;
A
#
# COMPACT_ATOMS: atom_id res chain seq x y z
N MET A 1 -8.80 -18.60 13.71
CA MET A 1 -8.13 -17.30 13.53
C MET A 1 -8.86 -16.38 12.55
N GLU A 2 -9.59 -16.88 11.54
CA GLU A 2 -10.30 -16.03 10.58
C GLU A 2 -11.59 -15.37 11.12
N TRP A 3 -12.30 -16.05 12.04
CA TRP A 3 -13.58 -15.55 12.60
C TRP A 3 -13.46 -14.29 13.49
N LEU A 4 -12.30 -14.08 14.12
CA LEU A 4 -12.08 -12.93 15.01
C LEU A 4 -11.83 -11.63 14.21
N LEU A 5 -11.17 -11.74 13.05
CA LEU A 5 -10.93 -10.60 12.17
C LEU A 5 -12.24 -10.02 11.61
N GLU A 6 -13.22 -10.87 11.29
CA GLU A 6 -14.48 -10.41 10.70
C GLU A 6 -15.37 -9.64 11.69
N LYS A 7 -15.36 -10.02 12.98
CA LYS A 7 -16.20 -9.39 14.02
C LYS A 7 -15.66 -8.04 14.49
N GLN A 8 -14.34 -7.89 14.61
CA GLN A 8 -13.72 -6.65 15.08
C GLN A 8 -13.67 -5.56 13.99
N ALA A 9 -13.43 -5.95 12.72
CA ALA A 9 -13.31 -4.99 11.62
C ALA A 9 -14.63 -4.28 11.27
N LYS A 10 -15.78 -4.94 11.42
CA LYS A 10 -17.10 -4.33 11.18
C LYS A 10 -17.43 -3.19 12.15
N LYS A 11 -16.80 -3.16 13.33
CA LYS A 11 -17.16 -2.23 14.41
C LYS A 11 -16.40 -0.90 14.33
N HIS A 12 -15.28 -0.83 13.60
CA HIS A 12 -14.35 0.29 13.77
C HIS A 12 -14.40 1.39 12.70
N GLN A 13 -14.87 1.19 11.46
CA GLN A 13 -15.12 2.28 10.48
C GLN A 13 -15.64 1.70 9.14
N PRO A 14 -16.97 1.57 8.92
CA PRO A 14 -17.52 1.07 7.65
C PRO A 14 -17.12 1.96 6.45
N THR A 15 -16.90 3.25 6.70
CA THR A 15 -16.49 4.25 5.70
C THR A 15 -15.11 3.95 5.12
N TYR A 16 -14.14 3.56 5.95
CA TYR A 16 -12.78 3.26 5.46
C TYR A 16 -12.73 1.97 4.66
N TYR A 17 -13.54 0.97 5.04
CA TYR A 17 -13.72 -0.23 4.24
C TYR A 17 -14.26 0.13 2.85
N HIS A 18 -15.29 0.98 2.79
CA HIS A 18 -15.83 1.46 1.52
C HIS A 18 -14.75 2.13 0.66
N PHE A 19 -13.98 3.07 1.23
CA PHE A 19 -12.89 3.74 0.51
C PHE A 19 -11.86 2.76 -0.07
N LEU A 20 -11.42 1.77 0.70
CA LEU A 20 -10.45 0.78 0.20
C LEU A 20 -11.03 -0.10 -0.91
N THR A 21 -12.30 -0.48 -0.81
CA THR A 21 -12.97 -1.29 -1.85
C THR A 21 -13.23 -0.53 -3.15
N THR A 22 -13.13 0.81 -3.16
CA THR A 22 -13.19 1.59 -4.42
C THR A 22 -11.93 1.42 -5.29
N ILE A 23 -10.83 0.91 -4.72
CA ILE A 23 -9.61 0.66 -5.48
C ILE A 23 -9.78 -0.65 -6.26
N PRO A 24 -9.69 -0.64 -7.60
CA PRO A 24 -9.85 -1.86 -8.36
C PRO A 24 -8.72 -2.85 -8.02
N GLY A 25 -9.06 -4.11 -7.78
CA GLY A 25 -8.10 -5.12 -7.33
C GLY A 25 -7.85 -5.17 -5.81
N VAL A 26 -8.42 -4.26 -5.01
CA VAL A 26 -8.48 -4.42 -3.55
C VAL A 26 -9.77 -5.13 -3.18
N GLY A 27 -9.66 -6.44 -2.94
CA GLY A 27 -10.79 -7.25 -2.46
C GLY A 27 -11.05 -7.09 -0.95
N ARG A 28 -12.12 -7.74 -0.47
CA ARG A 28 -12.52 -7.75 0.95
C ARG A 28 -11.37 -8.14 1.88
N ILE A 29 -10.63 -9.21 1.56
CA ILE A 29 -9.53 -9.70 2.39
C ILE A 29 -8.43 -8.64 2.50
N LEU A 30 -7.99 -8.09 1.37
CA LEU A 30 -6.94 -7.07 1.34
C LEU A 30 -7.36 -5.79 2.07
N ALA A 31 -8.59 -5.33 1.87
CA ALA A 31 -9.14 -4.18 2.57
C ALA A 31 -9.16 -4.41 4.09
N LEU A 32 -9.64 -5.57 4.54
CA LEU A 32 -9.67 -5.91 5.98
C LEU A 32 -8.28 -6.02 6.58
N THR A 33 -7.33 -6.65 5.88
CA THR A 33 -5.93 -6.72 6.33
C THR A 33 -5.34 -5.31 6.47
N ILE A 34 -5.57 -4.44 5.49
CA ILE A 34 -5.06 -3.05 5.56
C ILE A 34 -5.69 -2.33 6.75
N LEU A 35 -7.01 -2.38 6.93
CA LEU A 35 -7.67 -1.70 8.06
C LEU A 35 -7.21 -2.23 9.41
N TYR A 36 -7.04 -3.54 9.55
CA TYR A 36 -6.66 -4.15 10.81
C TYR A 36 -5.23 -3.78 11.20
N GLU A 37 -4.30 -3.86 10.25
CA GLU A 37 -2.88 -3.57 10.51
C GLU A 37 -2.60 -2.07 10.65
N VAL A 38 -3.33 -1.23 9.90
CA VAL A 38 -3.23 0.23 9.99
C VAL A 38 -3.89 0.74 11.26
N GLY A 39 -5.06 0.22 11.61
CA GLY A 39 -5.91 0.73 12.69
C GLY A 39 -6.29 2.19 12.41
N ASP A 40 -5.79 3.10 13.23
CA ASP A 40 -5.97 4.53 13.04
C ASP A 40 -4.88 5.14 12.14
N ILE A 41 -5.30 5.82 11.07
CA ILE A 41 -4.38 6.45 10.11
C ILE A 41 -3.68 7.69 10.68
N ARG A 42 -4.28 8.36 11.69
CA ARG A 42 -3.75 9.59 12.30
C ARG A 42 -2.51 9.33 13.15
N ARG A 43 -2.30 8.08 13.59
CA ARG A 43 -1.03 7.62 14.19
C ARG A 43 0.18 7.87 13.28
N PHE A 44 -0.03 7.94 11.96
CA PHE A 44 1.03 8.23 11.00
C PHE A 44 1.00 9.71 10.59
N GLU A 45 1.87 10.50 11.22
CA GLU A 45 2.03 11.93 10.94
C GLU A 45 2.29 12.24 9.46
N SER A 46 3.13 11.42 8.82
CA SER A 46 3.59 11.60 7.44
C SER A 46 3.42 10.32 6.62
N VAL A 47 3.17 10.49 5.31
CA VAL A 47 3.08 9.37 4.34
C VAL A 47 4.34 8.50 4.34
N GLN A 48 5.52 9.10 4.57
CA GLN A 48 6.79 8.37 4.62
C GLN A 48 6.85 7.37 5.79
N LYS A 49 6.29 7.74 6.95
CA LYS A 49 6.19 6.83 8.12
C LYS A 49 5.25 5.66 7.80
N PHE A 50 4.15 5.92 7.09
CA PHE A 50 3.19 4.89 6.67
C PHE A 50 3.77 3.89 5.66
N VAL A 51 4.42 4.38 4.60
CA VAL A 51 5.00 3.50 3.56
C VAL A 51 6.22 2.74 4.08
N SER A 52 6.97 3.33 5.01
CA SER A 52 8.04 2.66 5.75
C SER A 52 7.48 1.54 6.63
N TYR A 53 6.43 1.83 7.41
CA TYR A 53 5.74 0.83 8.22
C TYR A 53 5.17 -0.32 7.37
N SER A 54 4.65 -0.02 6.18
CA SER A 54 4.12 -1.01 5.23
C SER A 54 5.18 -1.78 4.43
N ARG A 55 6.47 -1.54 4.69
CA ARG A 55 7.62 -2.11 3.95
C ARG A 55 7.55 -1.89 2.43
N LEU A 56 6.99 -0.76 1.99
CA LEU A 56 6.85 -0.40 0.58
C LEU A 56 8.05 0.39 0.04
N ILE A 57 8.88 0.91 0.93
CA ILE A 57 10.12 1.61 0.60
C ILE A 57 11.31 0.82 1.14
N LYS A 58 12.43 0.89 0.44
CA LYS A 58 13.70 0.41 0.98
C LYS A 58 14.21 1.44 2.00
N CYS A 59 14.21 1.09 3.28
CA CYS A 59 14.92 1.87 4.27
C CYS A 59 16.43 1.77 3.99
N LYS A 60 17.10 2.91 3.79
CA LYS A 60 18.55 2.97 3.86
C LYS A 60 18.94 2.74 5.33
N ALA A 61 19.76 1.73 5.60
CA ALA A 61 20.33 1.55 6.93
C ALA A 61 21.57 2.45 7.01
N GLU A 62 21.39 3.66 7.53
CA GLU A 62 22.48 4.60 7.80
C GLU A 62 22.73 4.60 9.31
N SER A 63 23.95 4.24 9.72
CA SER A 63 24.40 4.31 11.11
C SER A 63 25.72 5.07 11.15
N ALA A 64 25.80 6.12 11.97
CA ALA A 64 26.99 6.96 12.16
C ALA A 64 27.69 7.38 10.85
N GLY A 65 26.92 7.88 9.87
CA GLY A 65 27.45 8.35 8.58
C GLY A 65 27.94 7.26 7.62
N LYS A 66 27.83 5.96 7.99
CA LYS A 66 28.19 4.82 7.15
C LYS A 66 26.92 4.10 6.68
N THR A 67 26.83 3.88 5.37
CA THR A 67 25.70 3.18 4.75
C THR A 67 25.90 1.66 4.87
N TYR A 68 25.30 1.03 5.87
CA TYR A 68 25.39 -0.42 6.13
C TYR A 68 24.28 -1.17 5.38
N GLY A 69 24.29 -1.15 4.04
CA GLY A 69 23.38 -1.95 3.22
C GLY A 69 21.88 -1.82 3.57
N THR A 70 21.08 -2.86 3.29
CA THR A 70 19.63 -2.88 3.55
C THR A 70 19.26 -3.92 4.62
N GLN A 71 19.63 -3.68 5.89
CA GLN A 71 19.24 -4.58 6.99
C GLN A 71 17.76 -4.42 7.43
N GLY A 72 17.02 -3.47 6.86
CA GLY A 72 15.62 -3.16 7.21
C GLY A 72 14.57 -4.22 6.82
N ASN A 73 14.94 -5.36 6.24
CA ASN A 73 13.99 -6.39 5.78
C ASN A 73 13.12 -7.00 6.89
N LYS A 74 13.47 -6.80 8.17
CA LYS A 74 12.73 -7.31 9.33
C LYS A 74 11.87 -6.25 10.05
N ILE A 75 11.97 -4.97 9.70
CA ILE A 75 11.27 -3.88 10.40
C ILE A 75 10.00 -3.50 9.61
N GLY A 76 8.89 -3.29 10.32
CA GLY A 76 7.58 -2.97 9.72
C GLY A 76 6.67 -4.18 9.56
N ASN A 77 5.54 -3.99 8.90
CA ASN A 77 4.44 -4.93 8.84
C ASN A 77 4.48 -5.82 7.58
N ALA A 78 4.66 -7.13 7.77
CA ALA A 78 4.73 -8.09 6.66
C ALA A 78 3.37 -8.31 5.99
N HIS A 79 2.26 -8.23 6.75
CA HIS A 79 0.91 -8.39 6.20
C HIS A 79 0.56 -7.22 5.29
N LEU A 80 0.90 -5.98 5.67
CA LEU A 80 0.72 -4.82 4.79
C LEU A 80 1.54 -4.95 3.51
N LYS A 81 2.79 -5.39 3.60
CA LYS A 81 3.62 -5.63 2.42
C LYS A 81 2.97 -6.62 1.46
N TRP A 82 2.49 -7.74 1.99
CA TRP A 82 1.78 -8.76 1.20
C TRP A 82 0.50 -8.18 0.60
N ALA A 83 -0.31 -7.45 1.40
CA ALA A 83 -1.58 -6.90 0.98
C ALA A 83 -1.42 -5.90 -0.18
N PHE A 84 -0.48 -4.97 -0.08
CA PHE A 84 -0.20 -4.00 -1.13
C PHE A 84 0.46 -4.63 -2.37
N SER A 85 1.28 -5.66 -2.19
CA SER A 85 1.87 -6.38 -3.33
C SER A 85 0.78 -7.15 -4.10
N GLY A 86 -0.13 -7.81 -3.39
CA GLY A 86 -1.30 -8.48 -3.98
C GLY A 86 -2.23 -7.48 -4.67
N ALA A 87 -2.52 -6.36 -4.01
CA ALA A 87 -3.33 -5.28 -4.57
C ALA A 87 -2.71 -4.72 -5.87
N ALA A 88 -1.39 -4.53 -5.93
CA ALA A 88 -0.71 -4.07 -7.13
C ALA A 88 -0.84 -5.04 -8.30
N VAL A 89 -0.72 -6.35 -8.05
CA VAL A 89 -0.89 -7.38 -9.10
C VAL A 89 -2.33 -7.44 -9.58
N LEU A 90 -3.29 -7.37 -8.67
CA LEU A 90 -4.72 -7.38 -9.01
C LEU A 90 -5.15 -6.09 -9.71
N TYR A 91 -4.62 -4.93 -9.33
CA TYR A 91 -4.86 -3.64 -9.99
C TYR A 91 -4.41 -3.66 -11.46
N LEU A 92 -3.35 -4.40 -11.78
CA LEU A 92 -2.89 -4.59 -13.17
C LEU A 92 -3.81 -5.49 -13.99
N ARG A 93 -4.62 -6.32 -13.34
CA ARG A 93 -5.53 -7.26 -14.00
C ARG A 93 -6.80 -6.50 -14.41
N GLY A 94 -6.96 -6.29 -15.71
CA GLY A 94 -8.13 -5.60 -16.27
C GLY A 94 -8.00 -4.08 -16.36
N ASN A 95 -6.84 -3.51 -16.02
CA ASN A 95 -6.58 -2.07 -16.15
C ASN A 95 -5.44 -1.76 -17.14
N PRO A 96 -5.76 -1.41 -18.40
CA PRO A 96 -4.73 -1.10 -19.39
C PRO A 96 -3.94 0.18 -19.05
N GLY A 97 -4.55 1.13 -18.33
CA GLY A 97 -3.87 2.34 -17.83
C GLY A 97 -2.77 1.99 -16.83
N ALA A 98 -3.08 1.12 -15.87
CA ALA A 98 -2.12 0.60 -14.89
C ALA A 98 -0.97 -0.17 -15.57
N GLN A 99 -1.27 -0.97 -16.59
CA GLN A 99 -0.26 -1.70 -17.36
C GLN A 99 0.69 -0.76 -18.10
N LYS A 100 0.18 0.33 -18.70
CA LYS A 100 1.02 1.37 -19.32
C LYS A 100 1.93 2.04 -18.28
N LEU A 101 1.40 2.33 -17.09
CA LEU A 101 2.20 2.88 -15.98
C LEU A 101 3.31 1.91 -15.55
N LEU A 102 3.01 0.62 -15.39
CA LEU A 102 4.01 -0.39 -15.07
C LEU A 102 5.07 -0.50 -16.15
N GLN A 103 4.70 -0.49 -17.43
CA GLN A 103 5.65 -0.50 -18.54
C GLN A 103 6.59 0.71 -18.50
N ARG A 104 6.09 1.90 -18.16
CA ARG A 104 6.94 3.10 -17.96
C ARG A 104 7.95 2.89 -16.84
N PHE A 105 7.55 2.27 -15.73
CA PHE A 105 8.49 1.89 -14.67
C PHE A 105 9.49 0.83 -15.16
N GLN A 106 9.03 -0.19 -15.89
CA GLN A 106 9.88 -1.26 -16.41
C GLN A 106 10.98 -0.77 -17.35
N LYS A 107 10.73 0.31 -18.11
CA LYS A 107 11.76 0.96 -18.94
C LYS A 107 12.93 1.52 -18.12
N ARG A 108 12.71 1.88 -16.86
CA ARG A 108 13.72 2.45 -15.96
C ARG A 108 14.29 1.44 -14.97
N MET A 109 13.55 0.38 -14.64
CA MET A 109 13.92 -0.59 -13.61
C MET A 109 13.37 -1.99 -13.90
N GLY A 110 14.03 -3.04 -13.41
CA GLY A 110 13.54 -4.42 -13.61
C GLY A 110 12.12 -4.67 -13.09
N LYS A 111 11.44 -5.70 -13.64
CA LYS A 111 10.03 -6.04 -13.38
C LYS A 111 9.65 -6.07 -11.89
N ALA A 112 10.47 -6.71 -11.05
CA ALA A 112 10.22 -6.78 -9.61
C ALA A 112 10.25 -5.41 -8.94
N LYS A 113 11.22 -4.55 -9.30
CA LYS A 113 11.32 -3.18 -8.77
C LYS A 113 10.14 -2.32 -9.25
N ALA A 114 9.71 -2.49 -10.51
CA ALA A 114 8.56 -1.78 -11.05
C ALA A 114 7.25 -2.13 -10.30
N LEU A 115 7.04 -3.40 -9.97
CA LEU A 115 5.90 -3.82 -9.13
C LEU A 115 5.98 -3.23 -7.72
N SER A 116 7.17 -3.23 -7.10
CA SER A 116 7.34 -2.60 -5.78
C SER A 116 7.08 -1.08 -5.85
N ALA A 117 7.48 -0.41 -6.92
CA ALA A 117 7.19 1.01 -7.13
C ALA A 117 5.68 1.28 -7.28
N LEU A 118 4.96 0.40 -7.99
CA LEU A 118 3.50 0.47 -8.09
C LEU A 118 2.82 0.25 -6.73
N ALA A 119 3.25 -0.75 -5.97
CA ALA A 119 2.75 -1.00 -4.62
C ALA A 119 3.02 0.19 -3.69
N HIS A 120 4.20 0.81 -3.79
CA HIS A 120 4.53 2.05 -3.07
C HIS A 120 3.60 3.20 -3.46
N LYS A 121 3.31 3.39 -4.75
CA LYS A 121 2.37 4.40 -5.23
C LYS A 121 0.97 4.16 -4.67
N LEU A 122 0.49 2.92 -4.67
CA LEU A 122 -0.79 2.52 -4.07
C LEU A 122 -0.83 2.80 -2.56
N GLY A 123 0.23 2.47 -1.82
CA GLY A 123 0.30 2.77 -0.39
C GLY A 123 0.22 4.26 -0.09
N ARG A 124 0.85 5.11 -0.91
CA ARG A 124 0.71 6.57 -0.79
C ARG A 124 -0.72 7.02 -1.05
N ALA A 125 -1.37 6.49 -2.09
CA ALA A 125 -2.77 6.81 -2.39
C ALA A 125 -3.69 6.43 -1.23
N VAL A 126 -3.56 5.21 -0.70
CA VAL A 126 -4.34 4.74 0.46
C VAL A 126 -4.17 5.64 1.68
N TYR A 127 -2.94 6.07 1.98
CA TYR A 127 -2.70 7.01 3.08
C TYR A 127 -3.51 8.31 2.93
N PHE A 128 -3.48 8.93 1.74
CA PHE A 128 -4.22 10.17 1.49
C PHE A 128 -5.74 9.95 1.40
N MET A 129 -6.19 8.80 0.90
CA MET A 129 -7.61 8.44 0.87
C MET A 129 -8.17 8.32 2.29
N LEU A 130 -7.46 7.62 3.18
CA LEU A 130 -7.88 7.44 4.57
C LEU A 130 -7.76 8.75 5.36
N LYS A 131 -6.70 9.54 5.15
CA LYS A 131 -6.50 10.80 5.87
C LYS A 131 -7.48 11.91 5.46
N ASN A 132 -7.86 11.96 4.18
CA ASN A 132 -8.78 12.98 3.66
C ASN A 132 -10.22 12.48 3.51
N GLU A 133 -10.48 11.21 3.86
CA GLU A 133 -11.78 10.56 3.74
C GLU A 133 -12.36 10.63 2.31
N LYS A 134 -11.51 10.33 1.33
CA LYS A 134 -11.83 10.38 -0.11
C LYS A 134 -11.74 9.02 -0.78
N VAL A 135 -12.63 8.78 -1.73
CA VAL A 135 -12.62 7.62 -2.63
C VAL A 135 -11.42 7.63 -3.58
N PHE A 136 -11.11 6.48 -4.16
CA PHE A 136 -9.99 6.34 -5.09
C PHE A 136 -10.24 7.11 -6.39
N ASP A 137 -9.32 7.99 -6.74
CA ASP A 137 -9.32 8.71 -8.01
C ASP A 137 -8.27 8.11 -8.94
N GLU A 138 -8.74 7.31 -9.91
CA GLU A 138 -7.89 6.63 -10.86
C GLU A 138 -7.15 7.58 -11.81
N GLN A 139 -7.81 8.66 -12.26
CA GLN A 139 -7.21 9.62 -13.20
C GLN A 139 -6.02 10.33 -12.55
N ARG A 140 -6.20 10.76 -11.30
CA ARG A 140 -5.12 11.33 -10.49
C ARG A 140 -4.04 10.31 -10.21
N PHE A 141 -4.40 9.05 -9.95
CA PHE A 141 -3.45 7.97 -9.71
C PHE A 141 -2.61 7.65 -10.94
N LEU A 142 -3.16 7.67 -12.16
CA LEU A 142 -2.42 7.33 -13.38
C LEU A 142 -1.55 8.48 -13.90
N THR A 143 -1.97 9.74 -13.67
CA THR A 143 -1.30 10.94 -14.19
C THR A 143 -0.13 11.39 -13.31
N SER A 144 -0.22 11.21 -11.99
CA SER A 144 0.77 11.69 -11.01
C SER A 144 2.05 10.85 -10.90
#